data_AF-A0A0W0WV28-F1
#
_entry.id   AF-A0A0W0WV28-F1
#
_cell.length_a   1.000
_cell.length_b   1.000
_cell.length_c   1.000
_cell.angle_alpha   90.00
_cell.angle_beta   90.00
_cell.angle_gamma   90.00
#
_symmetry.space_group_name_H-M   'P 1'
#
loop_
_entity.id
_entity.type
_entity.pdbx_description
1 polymer ?
#
loop_
_entity_poly.entity_id
_entity_poly.type
_entity_poly.pdbx_seq_one_letter_code
_entity_poly.pdbx_strand_id
1 'polypeptide(L)'
;MAWRAVSVFFKQPHIVGGIVGVGGYYLADETYKYKKLKDTMQSIAEPEEKTAPKREIVEAKHKEWLVVGRQSPHYARNTNPKDNLLNKITQSPLVFKALGTHLDNEKHYDLLEGSDFISEPMTNDKTAPKVLIKPAQMLNMEPYEIGDDEKFEVCFAKKQAFADRTQQSPFYHSSLAFRRVSDERPANPDAVVITGKQAKKLFDRINKTICEPQHCTLYVSNCYSASIYGTGELIKILHKDKSADPDKANKDIQAVANVLSKVATDNLGRGVSNNPVVSVELHSEIPKILEARGLLKKDELSSPPSSNKL
;
A
#
# COMPACT_ATOMS: atom_id res chain seq x y z
N MET A 1 -12.51 -38.05 -7.42
CA MET A 1 -11.16 -38.52 -7.83
C MET A 1 -10.22 -37.42 -8.33
N ALA A 2 -10.64 -36.16 -8.49
CA ALA A 2 -9.79 -35.06 -8.99
C ALA A 2 -8.70 -34.54 -8.01
N TRP A 3 -8.78 -34.89 -6.72
CA TRP A 3 -7.87 -34.36 -5.70
C TRP A 3 -6.53 -35.11 -5.54
N ARG A 4 -6.42 -36.33 -6.08
CA ARG A 4 -5.14 -37.08 -6.05
C ARG A 4 -4.14 -36.61 -7.12
N ALA A 5 -4.61 -35.97 -8.19
CA ALA A 5 -3.73 -35.46 -9.24
C ALA A 5 -2.89 -34.26 -8.76
N VAL A 6 -3.47 -33.37 -7.94
CA VAL A 6 -2.78 -32.17 -7.44
C VAL A 6 -1.61 -32.51 -6.51
N SER A 7 -1.67 -33.63 -5.78
CA SER A 7 -0.55 -34.06 -4.91
C SER A 7 0.66 -34.62 -5.67
N VAL A 8 0.48 -35.09 -6.90
CA VAL A 8 1.58 -35.59 -7.75
C VAL A 8 2.31 -34.43 -8.43
N PHE A 9 1.61 -33.32 -8.73
CA PHE A 9 2.19 -32.09 -9.30
C PHE A 9 3.35 -31.52 -8.48
N PHE A 10 3.38 -31.71 -7.16
CA PHE A 10 4.42 -31.16 -6.29
C PHE A 10 5.64 -32.06 -6.10
N LYS A 11 5.60 -33.34 -6.53
CA LYS A 11 6.66 -34.31 -6.20
C LYS A 11 7.61 -34.64 -7.36
N GLN A 12 7.25 -34.35 -8.62
CA GLN A 12 8.07 -34.69 -9.79
C GLN A 12 7.95 -33.63 -10.91
N PRO A 13 8.65 -32.49 -10.81
CA PRO A 13 8.52 -31.38 -11.76
C PRO A 13 9.01 -31.72 -13.19
N HIS A 14 9.80 -32.79 -13.35
CA HIS A 14 10.41 -33.17 -14.62
C HIS A 14 9.46 -33.90 -15.58
N ILE A 15 8.42 -34.58 -15.07
CA ILE A 15 7.50 -35.40 -15.89
C ILE A 15 6.36 -34.56 -16.48
N VAL A 16 6.07 -33.39 -15.90
CA VAL A 16 4.98 -32.49 -16.33
C VAL A 16 5.44 -31.46 -17.38
N GLY A 17 6.75 -31.28 -17.56
CA GLY A 17 7.33 -30.30 -18.49
C GLY A 17 7.01 -30.52 -19.98
N GLY A 18 6.49 -31.70 -20.36
CA GLY A 18 6.20 -32.05 -21.77
C GLY A 18 4.80 -31.70 -22.26
N ILE A 19 3.80 -31.49 -21.38
CA ILE A 19 2.38 -31.31 -21.77
C ILE A 19 1.83 -29.93 -21.38
N VAL A 20 2.48 -29.28 -20.42
CA VAL A 20 2.09 -27.94 -19.98
C VAL A 20 2.85 -26.93 -20.82
N GLY A 21 2.26 -26.50 -21.94
CA GLY A 21 2.81 -25.43 -22.77
C GLY A 21 3.11 -24.16 -21.96
N VAL A 22 3.85 -23.21 -22.53
CA VAL A 22 4.34 -21.98 -21.88
C VAL A 22 3.30 -21.28 -20.99
N GLY A 23 2.02 -21.26 -21.41
CA GLY A 23 0.93 -20.69 -20.62
C GLY A 23 0.65 -21.39 -19.29
N GLY A 24 0.75 -22.72 -19.23
CA GLY A 24 0.53 -23.43 -17.97
C GLY A 24 1.73 -23.36 -17.02
N TYR A 25 2.97 -23.23 -17.53
CA TYR A 25 4.13 -22.91 -16.70
C TYR A 25 3.99 -21.52 -16.07
N TYR A 26 3.59 -20.53 -16.87
CA TYR A 26 3.32 -19.17 -16.39
C TYR A 26 2.22 -19.15 -15.31
N LEU A 27 1.10 -19.86 -15.51
CA LEU A 27 0.03 -19.95 -14.52
C LEU A 27 0.48 -20.64 -13.23
N ALA A 28 1.29 -21.69 -13.32
CA ALA A 28 1.85 -22.38 -12.16
C ALA A 28 2.80 -21.47 -11.37
N ASP A 29 3.66 -20.71 -12.05
CA ASP A 29 4.56 -19.73 -11.44
C ASP A 29 3.79 -18.59 -10.75
N GLU A 30 2.78 -18.01 -11.40
CA GLU A 30 1.94 -16.97 -10.78
C GLU A 30 1.13 -17.51 -9.59
N THR A 31 0.64 -18.75 -9.66
CA THR A 31 -0.02 -19.41 -8.53
C THR A 31 0.94 -19.62 -7.36
N TYR A 32 2.18 -20.05 -7.64
CA TYR A 32 3.21 -20.22 -6.63
C TYR A 32 3.57 -18.89 -5.96
N LYS A 33 3.80 -17.82 -6.74
CA LYS A 33 4.05 -16.47 -6.24
C LYS A 33 2.89 -15.97 -5.38
N TYR A 34 1.64 -16.16 -5.83
CA TYR A 34 0.45 -15.79 -5.05
C TYR A 34 0.41 -16.52 -3.72
N LYS A 35 0.60 -17.84 -3.73
CA LYS A 35 0.61 -18.64 -2.50
C LYS A 35 1.72 -18.17 -1.56
N LYS A 36 2.94 -18.00 -2.05
CA LYS A 36 4.06 -17.51 -1.25
C LYS A 36 3.78 -16.12 -0.64
N LEU A 37 3.20 -15.19 -1.41
CA LEU A 37 2.82 -13.89 -0.89
C LEU A 37 1.76 -14.04 0.19
N LYS A 38 0.69 -14.79 -0.10
CA LYS A 38 -0.39 -15.01 0.86
C LYS A 38 0.14 -15.60 2.17
N ASP A 39 0.97 -16.63 2.10
CA ASP A 39 1.57 -17.28 3.28
C ASP A 39 2.44 -16.28 4.06
N THR A 40 3.26 -15.47 3.36
CA THR A 40 4.07 -14.41 3.98
C THR A 40 3.19 -13.33 4.63
N MET A 41 2.16 -12.86 3.94
CA MET A 41 1.27 -11.80 4.43
C MET A 41 0.41 -12.29 5.61
N GLN A 42 0.06 -13.58 5.64
CA GLN A 42 -0.64 -14.20 6.77
C GLN A 42 0.25 -14.37 8.01
N SER A 43 1.56 -14.59 7.84
CA SER A 43 2.48 -14.72 8.98
C SER A 43 2.82 -13.38 9.65
N ILE A 44 2.73 -12.27 8.91
CA ILE A 44 2.96 -10.92 9.44
C ILE A 44 1.71 -10.25 10.02
N ALA A 45 0.51 -10.68 9.60
CA ALA A 45 -0.74 -10.08 10.08
C ALA A 45 -1.28 -10.79 11.31
N GLU A 46 -1.86 -10.03 12.23
CA GLU A 46 -2.71 -10.58 13.28
C GLU A 46 -3.95 -11.27 12.67
N PRO A 47 -4.48 -12.33 13.31
CA PRO A 47 -5.68 -12.95 12.80
C PRO A 47 -6.81 -11.91 12.84
N GLU A 48 -7.53 -11.74 11.74
CA GLU A 48 -8.79 -10.99 11.80
C GLU A 48 -9.68 -11.69 12.83
N GLU A 49 -10.02 -10.98 13.90
CA GLU A 49 -10.98 -11.48 14.89
C GLU A 49 -12.31 -11.70 14.16
N LYS A 50 -12.77 -12.94 14.11
CA LYS A 50 -14.05 -13.30 13.46
C LYS A 50 -15.25 -12.53 14.06
N THR A 51 -15.08 -11.97 15.25
CA THR A 51 -16.07 -11.17 16.00
C THR A 51 -15.82 -9.67 15.95
N ALA A 52 -14.77 -9.19 15.27
CA ALA A 52 -14.52 -7.75 15.16
C ALA A 52 -15.68 -7.07 14.42
N PRO A 53 -16.21 -5.94 14.95
CA PRO A 53 -17.27 -5.22 14.29
C PRO A 53 -16.79 -4.70 12.93
N LYS A 54 -17.68 -4.73 11.94
CA LYS A 54 -17.40 -4.08 10.65
C LYS A 54 -17.21 -2.58 10.90
N ARG A 55 -16.02 -2.07 10.57
CA ARG A 55 -15.72 -0.63 10.67
C ARG A 55 -16.75 0.18 9.89
N GLU A 56 -17.36 1.15 10.56
CA GLU A 56 -18.22 2.14 9.93
C GLU A 56 -17.41 2.97 8.93
N ILE A 57 -18.08 3.45 7.87
CA ILE A 57 -17.51 4.43 6.95
C ILE A 57 -18.12 5.78 7.30
N VAL A 58 -17.29 6.72 7.76
CA VAL A 58 -17.70 8.08 8.12
C VAL A 58 -17.14 9.08 7.12
N GLU A 59 -17.88 10.14 6.81
CA GLU A 59 -17.39 11.21 5.93
C GLU A 59 -16.43 12.15 6.68
N ALA A 60 -15.32 12.51 6.03
CA ALA A 60 -14.42 13.54 6.53
C ALA A 60 -15.16 14.88 6.61
N LYS A 61 -15.13 15.52 7.78
CA LYS A 61 -15.81 16.81 8.01
C LYS A 61 -14.92 18.03 7.75
N HIS A 62 -13.60 17.86 7.84
CA HIS A 62 -12.63 18.95 7.83
C HIS A 62 -11.61 18.80 6.71
N LYS A 63 -11.05 19.93 6.26
CA LYS A 63 -9.98 19.98 5.28
C LYS A 63 -8.63 19.74 5.94
N GLU A 64 -8.30 18.47 6.17
CA GLU A 64 -7.15 18.03 6.98
C GLU A 64 -6.41 16.81 6.40
N TRP A 65 -6.82 16.33 5.22
CA TRP A 65 -6.30 15.09 4.64
C TRP A 65 -5.31 15.36 3.51
N LEU A 66 -4.04 15.02 3.71
CA LEU A 66 -3.10 14.93 2.61
C LEU A 66 -3.18 13.52 2.02
N VAL A 67 -3.67 13.39 0.78
CA VAL A 67 -3.72 12.11 0.05
C VAL A 67 -2.65 12.13 -1.04
N VAL A 68 -1.78 11.12 -0.99
CA VAL A 68 -0.58 11.02 -1.82
C VAL A 68 -0.65 9.76 -2.66
N GLY A 69 -0.48 9.92 -3.98
CA GLY A 69 -0.92 8.97 -5.00
C GLY A 69 -1.93 9.64 -5.94
N ARG A 70 -2.14 9.08 -7.14
CA ARG A 70 -2.90 9.73 -8.21
C ARG A 70 -4.32 10.13 -7.79
N GLN A 71 -4.64 11.40 -8.08
CA GLN A 71 -5.91 12.13 -7.93
C GLN A 71 -6.23 12.72 -6.55
N SER A 72 -5.38 13.62 -6.03
CA SER A 72 -5.92 14.78 -5.31
C SER A 72 -6.34 15.86 -6.35
N PRO A 73 -7.59 16.36 -6.31
CA PRO A 73 -8.15 17.29 -7.30
C PRO A 73 -7.43 18.63 -7.43
N HIS A 74 -6.56 18.97 -6.49
CA HIS A 74 -5.97 20.30 -6.39
C HIS A 74 -4.54 20.38 -6.92
N TYR A 75 -3.89 19.24 -7.14
CA TYR A 75 -2.55 19.21 -7.72
C TYR A 75 -2.49 19.57 -9.22
N ALA A 76 -3.65 19.60 -9.88
CA ALA A 76 -3.82 20.05 -11.27
C ALA A 76 -4.69 21.33 -11.38
N ARG A 77 -4.78 22.16 -10.34
CA ARG A 77 -5.44 23.47 -10.42
C ARG A 77 -4.45 24.61 -10.29
N ASN A 78 -3.51 24.66 -11.24
CA ASN A 78 -3.27 25.96 -11.88
C ASN A 78 -4.27 26.03 -13.03
N THR A 79 -5.06 27.10 -13.09
CA THR A 79 -6.07 27.35 -14.13
C THR A 79 -5.49 27.48 -15.55
N ASN A 80 -4.16 27.36 -15.70
CA ASN A 80 -3.48 27.18 -16.97
C ASN A 80 -2.45 26.04 -16.87
N PRO A 81 -2.80 24.80 -17.27
CA PRO A 81 -1.86 23.68 -17.29
C PRO A 81 -0.71 23.87 -18.31
N LYS A 82 -0.79 24.86 -19.20
CA LYS A 82 0.20 25.09 -20.27
C LYS A 82 1.42 25.91 -19.83
N ASP A 83 1.27 26.82 -18.87
CA ASP A 83 2.30 27.84 -18.60
C ASP A 83 3.41 27.34 -17.65
N ASN A 84 3.09 26.40 -16.75
CA ASN A 84 4.07 25.72 -15.89
C ASN A 84 4.69 24.47 -16.56
N LEU A 85 4.13 24.02 -17.68
CA LEU A 85 4.62 22.88 -18.43
C LEU A 85 5.97 23.21 -19.07
N LEU A 86 6.06 24.36 -19.75
CA LEU A 86 7.26 24.79 -20.47
C LEU A 86 8.47 24.99 -19.55
N ASN A 87 8.26 25.57 -18.36
CA ASN A 87 9.34 25.80 -17.39
C ASN A 87 9.87 24.50 -16.75
N LYS A 88 9.02 23.48 -16.55
CA LYS A 88 9.44 22.14 -16.08
C LYS A 88 10.02 21.28 -17.21
N ILE A 89 9.58 21.50 -18.46
CA ILE A 89 10.10 20.85 -19.68
C ILE A 89 11.56 21.24 -19.95
N THR A 90 11.95 22.49 -19.68
CA THR A 90 13.31 22.98 -19.92
C THR A 90 14.37 22.44 -18.95
N GLN A 91 14.00 21.76 -17.87
CA GLN A 91 14.93 21.38 -16.79
C GLN A 91 15.25 19.87 -16.69
N SER A 92 14.67 19.00 -17.52
CA SER A 92 14.88 17.54 -17.39
C SER A 92 15.31 16.86 -18.70
N PRO A 93 16.40 16.05 -18.72
CA PRO A 93 16.86 15.32 -19.91
C PRO A 93 15.98 14.14 -20.37
N LEU A 94 14.81 13.90 -19.75
CA LEU A 94 13.96 12.69 -19.88
C LEU A 94 12.73 12.87 -20.80
N VAL A 95 12.73 13.91 -21.63
CA VAL A 95 11.54 14.54 -22.26
C VAL A 95 10.64 13.61 -23.08
N PHE A 96 11.18 12.74 -23.92
CA PHE A 96 10.34 11.98 -24.87
C PHE A 96 9.56 10.82 -24.26
N LYS A 97 10.06 10.21 -23.17
CA LYS A 97 9.37 9.10 -22.49
C LYS A 97 8.33 9.61 -21.50
N ALA A 98 8.64 10.69 -20.77
CA ALA A 98 7.70 11.33 -19.86
C ALA A 98 6.47 11.88 -20.60
N LEU A 99 6.64 12.46 -21.80
CA LEU A 99 5.50 12.95 -22.61
C LEU A 99 4.53 11.84 -23.00
N GLY A 100 5.04 10.65 -23.39
CA GLY A 100 4.19 9.50 -23.74
C GLY A 100 3.37 9.01 -22.56
N THR A 101 4.00 8.84 -21.39
CA THR A 101 3.32 8.46 -20.15
C THR A 101 2.33 9.52 -19.68
N HIS A 102 2.62 10.82 -19.86
CA HIS A 102 1.69 11.89 -19.52
C HIS A 102 0.48 11.96 -20.46
N LEU A 103 0.69 11.90 -21.78
CA LEU A 103 -0.38 11.97 -22.78
C LEU A 103 -1.33 10.77 -22.76
N ASP A 104 -0.82 9.58 -22.44
CA ASP A 104 -1.64 8.36 -22.34
C ASP A 104 -2.42 8.31 -21.00
N ASN A 105 -1.87 8.93 -19.94
CA ASN A 105 -2.52 8.99 -18.64
C ASN A 105 -3.55 10.13 -18.51
N GLU A 106 -3.34 11.29 -19.13
CA GLU A 106 -4.26 12.44 -19.02
C GLU A 106 -5.62 12.22 -19.71
N LYS A 107 -5.69 11.35 -20.72
CA LYS A 107 -6.91 11.19 -21.53
C LYS A 107 -8.06 10.42 -20.87
N HIS A 108 -7.86 9.82 -19.69
CA HIS A 108 -8.80 8.79 -19.19
C HIS A 108 -9.32 8.96 -17.77
N TYR A 109 -8.96 10.02 -17.04
CA TYR A 109 -9.32 10.08 -15.63
C TYR A 109 -9.59 11.52 -15.18
N ASP A 110 -10.76 12.02 -15.57
CA ASP A 110 -11.46 12.96 -14.71
C ASP A 110 -11.74 12.27 -13.37
N LEU A 111 -11.75 13.02 -12.28
CA LEU A 111 -12.34 12.57 -11.02
C LEU A 111 -13.83 12.38 -11.27
N LEU A 112 -14.22 11.20 -11.77
CA LEU A 112 -15.61 10.86 -11.99
C LEU A 112 -16.33 11.04 -10.66
N GLU A 113 -17.49 11.69 -10.68
CA GLU A 113 -18.32 11.86 -9.51
C GLU A 113 -18.52 10.49 -8.81
N GLY A 114 -18.19 10.42 -7.51
CA GLY A 114 -18.14 9.15 -6.76
C GLY A 114 -16.78 8.44 -6.67
N SER A 115 -15.71 9.00 -7.24
CA SER A 115 -14.34 8.46 -7.13
C SER A 115 -13.58 8.97 -5.88
N ASP A 116 -14.26 8.92 -4.74
CA ASP A 116 -13.75 9.32 -3.43
C ASP A 116 -12.75 8.28 -2.87
N PHE A 117 -11.94 8.70 -1.90
CA PHE A 117 -11.05 7.79 -1.19
C PHE A 117 -11.71 7.26 0.07
N ILE A 118 -11.56 5.97 0.33
CA ILE A 118 -11.91 5.35 1.59
C ILE A 118 -10.60 4.95 2.28
N SER A 119 -10.34 5.49 3.46
CA SER A 119 -9.17 5.15 4.24
C SER A 119 -9.29 3.77 4.90
N GLU A 120 -8.17 3.11 5.06
CA GLU A 120 -7.96 1.99 5.96
C GLU A 120 -6.97 2.49 7.04
N PRO A 121 -7.45 2.77 8.27
CA PRO A 121 -6.61 3.38 9.29
C PRO A 121 -5.57 2.38 9.79
N MET A 122 -4.33 2.86 9.93
CA MET A 122 -3.23 2.12 10.58
C MET A 122 -3.34 2.37 12.08
N THR A 123 -4.07 1.49 12.76
CA THR A 123 -4.36 1.65 14.19
C THR A 123 -4.65 0.29 14.83
N ASN A 124 -4.36 0.20 16.13
CA ASN A 124 -4.70 -0.95 16.96
C ASN A 124 -6.17 -0.92 17.44
N ASP A 125 -6.85 0.22 17.30
CA ASP A 125 -8.27 0.35 17.57
C ASP A 125 -9.09 -0.33 16.45
N LYS A 126 -9.69 -1.47 16.78
CA LYS A 126 -10.51 -2.25 15.84
C LYS A 126 -11.82 -1.54 15.48
N THR A 127 -12.27 -0.62 16.34
CA THR A 127 -13.50 0.16 16.16
C THR A 127 -13.29 1.46 15.38
N ALA A 128 -12.04 1.89 15.20
CA ALA A 128 -11.72 3.08 14.43
C ALA A 128 -12.36 3.04 13.03
N PRO A 129 -13.13 4.07 12.65
CA PRO A 129 -13.88 4.06 11.42
C PRO A 129 -12.95 4.23 10.21
N LYS A 130 -13.42 3.75 9.06
CA LYS A 130 -12.87 4.13 7.77
C LYS A 130 -13.41 5.52 7.42
N VAL A 131 -12.59 6.33 6.76
CA VAL A 131 -12.97 7.70 6.42
C VAL A 131 -13.13 7.83 4.93
N LEU A 132 -14.32 8.28 4.50
CA LEU A 132 -14.58 8.75 3.15
C LEU A 132 -14.00 10.17 3.01
N ILE A 133 -12.95 10.31 2.22
CA ILE A 133 -12.21 11.55 1.98
C ILE A 133 -12.62 12.06 0.60
N LYS A 134 -13.47 13.09 0.58
CA LYS A 134 -13.84 13.78 -0.66
C LYS A 134 -12.77 14.84 -1.01
N PRO A 135 -12.70 15.22 -2.30
CA PRO A 135 -11.91 16.35 -2.80
C PRO A 135 -11.81 17.57 -1.88
N ALA A 136 -12.94 18.04 -1.35
CA ALA A 136 -13.02 19.27 -0.57
C ALA A 136 -12.29 19.20 0.79
N GLN A 137 -12.10 17.98 1.31
CA GLN A 137 -11.42 17.72 2.59
C GLN A 137 -9.92 17.48 2.41
N MET A 138 -9.42 17.48 1.18
CA MET A 138 -8.00 17.29 0.93
C MET A 138 -7.21 18.58 1.12
N LEU A 139 -6.09 18.49 1.81
CA LEU A 139 -5.09 19.54 1.88
C LEU A 139 -4.49 19.77 0.48
N ASN A 140 -4.30 21.04 0.14
CA ASN A 140 -3.59 21.42 -1.06
C ASN A 140 -2.17 21.84 -0.65
N MET A 141 -1.34 20.85 -0.35
CA MET A 141 0.05 21.07 0.06
C MET A 141 0.99 20.10 -0.66
N GLU A 142 2.16 20.61 -1.03
CA GLU A 142 3.26 19.83 -1.55
C GLU A 142 4.12 19.28 -0.41
N PRO A 143 4.78 18.11 -0.53
CA PRO A 143 5.50 17.59 0.63
C PRO A 143 6.70 18.37 1.14
N TYR A 144 7.29 19.26 0.33
CA TYR A 144 8.30 20.18 0.86
C TYR A 144 7.68 21.26 1.77
N GLU A 145 6.38 21.53 1.64
CA GLU A 145 5.63 22.50 2.45
C GLU A 145 5.22 21.94 3.82
N ILE A 146 5.28 20.62 4.01
CA ILE A 146 5.01 19.99 5.30
C ILE A 146 6.03 20.48 6.33
N GLY A 147 5.60 21.05 7.45
CA GLY A 147 6.52 21.36 8.56
C GLY A 147 7.11 20.09 9.15
N ASP A 148 8.40 20.09 9.51
CA ASP A 148 9.08 18.89 10.03
C ASP A 148 8.44 18.35 11.32
N ASP A 149 7.93 19.25 12.15
CA ASP A 149 7.28 18.96 13.44
C ASP A 149 5.76 18.73 13.32
N GLU A 150 5.17 18.91 12.13
CA GLU A 150 3.76 18.57 11.92
C GLU A 150 3.53 17.09 12.18
N LYS A 151 2.37 16.73 12.73
CA LYS A 151 2.03 15.35 13.04
C LYS A 151 0.89 14.88 12.16
N PHE A 152 0.99 13.65 11.69
CA PHE A 152 -0.01 13.03 10.82
C PHE A 152 -0.36 11.63 11.32
N GLU A 153 -1.65 11.34 11.43
CA GLU A 153 -2.11 9.95 11.45
C GLU A 153 -1.99 9.37 10.05
N VAL A 154 -1.44 8.17 9.96
CA VAL A 154 -1.21 7.51 8.67
C VAL A 154 -2.31 6.50 8.40
N CYS A 155 -2.80 6.53 7.17
CA CYS A 155 -3.77 5.61 6.63
C CYS A 155 -3.29 5.10 5.26
N PHE A 156 -3.76 3.91 4.90
CA PHE A 156 -3.82 3.56 3.49
C PHE A 156 -5.13 4.11 2.93
N ALA A 157 -5.19 4.46 1.65
CA ALA A 157 -6.43 4.91 1.02
C ALA A 157 -6.68 4.12 -0.25
N LYS A 158 -7.94 3.70 -0.42
CA LYS A 158 -8.43 3.02 -1.61
C LYS A 158 -9.40 3.93 -2.33
N LYS A 159 -9.33 3.92 -3.65
CA LYS A 159 -10.23 4.70 -4.49
C LYS A 159 -10.80 3.84 -5.59
N GLN A 160 -12.10 3.81 -5.75
CA GLN A 160 -12.73 3.05 -6.84
C GLN A 160 -12.41 3.72 -8.19
N ALA A 161 -11.94 2.92 -9.16
CA ALA A 161 -11.51 3.44 -10.46
C ALA A 161 -12.68 3.78 -11.41
N PHE A 162 -13.84 3.12 -11.25
CA PHE A 162 -15.00 3.24 -12.15
C PHE A 162 -16.31 3.29 -11.37
N ALA A 163 -16.46 4.31 -10.52
CA ALA A 163 -17.65 4.49 -9.68
C ALA A 163 -18.94 4.68 -10.50
N ASP A 164 -18.85 5.29 -11.67
CA ASP A 164 -19.94 5.64 -12.59
C ASP A 164 -20.38 4.47 -13.49
N ARG A 165 -19.46 3.56 -13.86
CA ARG A 165 -19.76 2.49 -14.84
C ARG A 165 -19.99 1.11 -14.23
N THR A 166 -19.44 0.82 -13.06
CA THR A 166 -19.60 -0.50 -12.42
C THR A 166 -19.45 -0.40 -10.91
N GLN A 167 -20.56 -0.40 -10.16
CA GLN A 167 -20.52 -0.58 -8.69
C GLN A 167 -19.86 -1.91 -8.28
N GLN A 168 -19.76 -2.87 -9.20
CA GLN A 168 -19.13 -4.18 -9.00
C GLN A 168 -17.64 -4.22 -9.42
N SER A 169 -17.06 -3.08 -9.81
CA SER A 169 -15.65 -3.05 -10.20
C SER A 169 -14.75 -3.43 -9.03
N PRO A 170 -13.94 -4.50 -9.11
CA PRO A 170 -12.94 -4.80 -8.09
C PRO A 170 -11.70 -3.88 -8.23
N PHE A 171 -11.75 -2.86 -9.08
CA PHE A 171 -10.62 -1.99 -9.39
C PHE A 171 -10.55 -0.83 -8.40
N TYR A 172 -9.61 -0.94 -7.46
CA TYR A 172 -9.27 0.12 -6.51
C TYR A 172 -7.86 0.65 -6.77
N HIS A 173 -7.72 1.95 -7.00
CA HIS A 173 -6.45 2.64 -6.91
C HIS A 173 -5.99 2.71 -5.45
N SER A 174 -4.69 2.56 -5.25
CA SER A 174 -4.04 2.63 -3.94
C SER A 174 -3.37 3.97 -3.74
N SER A 175 -3.42 4.49 -2.52
CA SER A 175 -2.78 5.75 -2.11
C SER A 175 -2.41 5.69 -0.64
N LEU A 176 -1.52 6.58 -0.23
CA LEU A 176 -1.27 6.87 1.18
C LEU A 176 -2.10 8.09 1.58
N ALA A 177 -2.68 8.08 2.76
CA ALA A 177 -3.44 9.21 3.29
C ALA A 177 -2.91 9.59 4.67
N PHE A 178 -2.82 10.89 4.90
CA PHE A 178 -2.24 11.49 6.09
C PHE A 178 -3.24 12.49 6.65
N ARG A 179 -3.81 12.21 7.81
CA ARG A 179 -4.68 13.18 8.50
C ARG A 179 -3.82 14.05 9.39
N ARG A 180 -3.83 15.36 9.16
CA ARG A 180 -3.13 16.32 10.02
C ARG A 180 -3.72 16.30 11.43
N VAL A 181 -2.83 16.22 12.42
CA VAL A 181 -3.16 16.29 13.84
C VAL A 181 -3.09 17.76 14.29
N SER A 182 -4.07 18.19 15.07
CA SER A 182 -4.18 19.55 15.63
C SER A 182 -4.68 19.47 17.07
N ASP A 183 -4.62 20.59 17.79
CA ASP A 183 -5.12 20.65 19.17
C ASP A 183 -6.64 20.49 19.23
N GLU A 184 -7.35 21.00 18.23
CA GLU A 184 -8.81 20.86 18.09
C GLU A 184 -9.21 19.43 17.69
N ARG A 185 -8.32 18.71 16.99
CA ARG A 185 -8.54 17.35 16.50
C ARG A 185 -7.30 16.47 16.74
N PRO A 186 -7.10 16.04 18.00
CA PRO A 186 -5.94 15.24 18.37
C PRO A 186 -5.94 13.89 17.65
N ALA A 187 -4.80 13.21 17.72
CA ALA A 187 -4.70 11.84 17.21
C ALA A 187 -5.51 10.87 18.09
N ASN A 188 -6.09 9.83 17.48
CA ASN A 188 -6.51 8.65 18.21
C ASN A 188 -5.25 8.07 18.90
N PRO A 189 -5.30 7.79 20.22
CA PRO A 189 -4.17 7.26 20.98
C PRO A 189 -3.54 5.99 20.39
N ASP A 190 -4.35 5.17 19.71
CA ASP A 190 -3.94 3.89 19.11
C ASP A 190 -3.59 4.02 17.62
N ALA A 191 -3.66 5.22 17.04
CA ALA A 191 -3.28 5.46 15.65
C ALA A 191 -1.78 5.61 15.48
N VAL A 192 -1.28 5.11 14.35
CA VAL A 192 0.10 5.34 13.94
C VAL A 192 0.26 6.80 13.54
N VAL A 193 1.05 7.54 14.32
CA VAL A 193 1.35 8.95 14.09
C VAL A 193 2.80 9.12 13.70
N ILE A 194 3.05 9.83 12.60
CA ILE A 194 4.40 10.23 12.18
C ILE A 194 4.56 11.74 12.15
N THR A 195 5.79 12.18 12.26
CA THR A 195 6.20 13.58 12.04
C THR A 195 6.26 13.92 10.54
N GLY A 196 6.20 15.20 10.21
CA GLY A 196 6.36 15.69 8.84
C GLY A 196 7.74 15.35 8.28
N LYS A 197 8.78 15.36 9.12
CA LYS A 197 10.12 14.88 8.76
C LYS A 197 10.11 13.41 8.33
N GLN A 198 9.39 12.55 9.05
CA GLN A 198 9.22 11.14 8.69
C GLN A 198 8.40 10.99 7.40
N ALA A 199 7.34 11.78 7.22
CA ALA A 199 6.53 11.79 6.01
C ALA A 199 7.35 12.19 4.77
N LYS A 200 8.14 13.27 4.85
CA LYS A 200 9.07 13.68 3.77
C LYS A 200 10.05 12.56 3.41
N LYS A 201 10.67 11.96 4.43
CA LYS A 201 11.59 10.82 4.23
C LYS A 201 10.91 9.64 3.55
N LEU A 202 9.65 9.36 3.89
CA LEU A 202 8.85 8.34 3.25
C LEU A 202 8.63 8.66 1.76
N PHE A 203 8.17 9.87 1.44
CA PHE A 203 7.92 10.30 0.06
C PHE A 203 9.18 10.32 -0.79
N ASP A 204 10.31 10.78 -0.25
CA ASP A 204 11.59 10.79 -0.94
C ASP A 204 12.05 9.37 -1.29
N ARG A 205 11.86 8.40 -0.39
CA ARG A 205 12.22 7.00 -0.65
C ARG A 205 11.32 6.38 -1.70
N ILE A 206 10.01 6.61 -1.61
CA ILE A 206 9.06 6.13 -2.62
C ILE A 206 9.42 6.71 -4.00
N ASN A 207 9.69 8.01 -4.09
CA ASN A 207 10.06 8.66 -5.34
C ASN A 207 11.34 8.05 -5.92
N LYS A 208 12.42 7.98 -5.14
CA LYS A 208 13.72 7.46 -5.59
C LYS A 208 13.68 5.98 -5.99
N THR A 209 12.95 5.18 -5.23
CA THR A 209 13.00 3.72 -5.38
C THR A 209 11.97 3.20 -6.39
N ILE A 210 10.78 3.82 -6.44
CA ILE A 210 9.68 3.33 -7.29
C ILE A 210 9.39 4.27 -8.44
N CYS A 211 9.24 5.57 -8.17
CA CYS A 211 8.68 6.49 -9.17
C CYS A 211 9.71 6.95 -10.21
N GLU A 212 10.91 7.37 -9.78
CA GLU A 212 11.99 7.85 -10.64
C GLU A 212 12.43 6.81 -11.70
N PRO A 213 12.63 5.51 -11.35
CA PRO A 213 12.94 4.48 -12.34
C PRO A 213 11.84 4.26 -13.38
N GLN A 214 10.60 4.63 -13.04
CA GLN A 214 9.42 4.55 -13.92
C GLN A 214 9.09 5.90 -14.58
N HIS A 215 10.00 6.88 -14.50
CA HIS A 215 9.83 8.23 -15.06
C HIS A 215 8.58 8.94 -14.56
N CYS A 216 8.26 8.76 -13.28
CA CYS A 216 7.14 9.43 -12.65
C CYS A 216 7.50 9.95 -11.26
N THR A 217 6.54 10.60 -10.62
CA THR A 217 6.62 10.98 -9.21
C THR A 217 5.35 10.52 -8.50
N LEU A 218 5.44 10.41 -7.19
CA LEU A 218 4.33 10.05 -6.31
C LEU A 218 3.12 11.01 -6.44
N TYR A 219 3.34 12.19 -7.02
CA TYR A 219 2.33 13.22 -7.24
C TYR A 219 1.64 13.12 -8.60
N VAL A 220 2.38 12.71 -9.64
CA VAL A 220 1.89 12.73 -11.03
C VAL A 220 1.48 11.35 -11.55
N SER A 221 1.89 10.26 -10.88
CA SER A 221 1.58 8.90 -11.35
C SER A 221 1.15 7.97 -10.23
N ASN A 222 0.24 7.06 -10.62
CA ASN A 222 -0.15 5.95 -9.77
C ASN A 222 0.75 4.77 -10.08
N CYS A 223 1.49 4.28 -9.10
CA CYS A 223 1.81 2.88 -9.09
C CYS A 223 1.31 2.28 -7.78
N TYR A 224 0.49 1.23 -7.91
CA TYR A 224 0.14 0.32 -6.82
C TYR A 224 1.38 -0.03 -5.99
N SER A 225 2.49 -0.26 -6.71
CA SER A 225 3.82 -0.47 -6.14
C SER A 225 4.26 0.64 -5.20
N ALA A 226 4.04 1.93 -5.49
CA ALA A 226 4.49 3.02 -4.62
C ALA A 226 3.74 3.05 -3.28
N SER A 227 2.43 2.84 -3.28
CA SER A 227 1.65 2.86 -2.02
C SER A 227 1.92 1.62 -1.17
N ILE A 228 2.09 0.45 -1.81
CA ILE A 228 2.46 -0.79 -1.11
C ILE A 228 3.88 -0.69 -0.58
N TYR A 229 4.84 -0.26 -1.41
CA TYR A 229 6.22 0.03 -1.00
C TYR A 229 6.26 1.04 0.14
N GLY A 230 5.52 2.14 0.03
CA GLY A 230 5.45 3.17 1.06
C GLY A 230 4.91 2.64 2.39
N THR A 231 3.97 1.70 2.37
CA THR A 231 3.47 1.06 3.59
C THR A 231 4.56 0.17 4.24
N GLY A 232 5.37 -0.55 3.44
CA GLY A 232 6.55 -1.26 3.94
C GLY A 232 7.65 -0.32 4.46
N GLU A 233 7.91 0.76 3.74
CA GLU A 233 8.91 1.75 4.10
C GLU A 233 8.54 2.51 5.39
N LEU A 234 7.25 2.69 5.67
CA LEU A 234 6.78 3.19 6.95
C LEU A 234 7.20 2.27 8.10
N ILE A 235 7.11 0.94 7.96
CA ILE A 235 7.61 -0.02 8.96
C ILE A 235 9.11 0.19 9.21
N LYS A 236 9.90 0.41 8.14
CA LYS A 236 11.35 0.68 8.27
C LYS A 236 11.62 2.00 8.97
N ILE A 237 10.82 3.04 8.70
CA ILE A 237 10.94 4.34 9.36
C ILE A 237 10.65 4.20 10.85
N LEU A 238 9.53 3.56 11.21
CA LEU A 238 9.16 3.29 12.60
C LEU A 238 10.18 2.39 13.31
N HIS A 239 10.72 1.39 12.63
CA HIS A 239 11.73 0.49 13.21
C HIS A 239 13.03 1.24 13.55
N LYS A 240 13.43 2.20 12.71
CA LYS A 240 14.64 3.02 12.91
C LYS A 240 14.43 4.18 13.87
N ASP A 241 13.18 4.52 14.14
CA ASP A 241 12.88 5.59 15.09
C ASP A 241 13.23 5.13 16.50
N LYS A 242 14.05 5.93 17.19
CA LYS A 242 14.46 5.64 18.57
C LYS A 242 13.41 6.19 19.53
N SER A 243 12.17 5.77 19.34
CA SER A 243 11.08 6.01 20.28
C SER A 243 11.53 5.55 21.68
N ALA A 244 11.23 6.33 22.71
CA ALA A 244 11.50 5.98 24.10
C ALA A 244 10.63 4.80 24.59
N ASP A 245 9.55 4.47 23.86
CA ASP A 245 8.63 3.37 24.15
C ASP A 245 8.72 2.27 23.06
N PRO A 246 9.43 1.17 23.34
CA PRO A 246 9.52 0.01 22.45
C PRO A 246 8.18 -0.70 22.21
N ASP A 247 7.29 -0.71 23.21
CA ASP A 247 6.01 -1.41 23.13
C ASP A 247 5.06 -0.66 22.18
N LYS A 248 5.01 0.67 22.30
CA LYS A 248 4.29 1.50 21.32
C LYS A 248 4.86 1.31 19.92
N ALA A 249 6.19 1.32 19.75
CA ALA A 249 6.79 1.14 18.43
C ALA A 249 6.44 -0.22 17.82
N ASN A 250 6.39 -1.28 18.62
CA ASN A 250 5.97 -2.61 18.18
C ASN A 250 4.49 -2.64 17.78
N LYS A 251 3.61 -2.02 18.57
CA LYS A 251 2.18 -1.88 18.25
C LYS A 251 1.95 -1.08 16.97
N ASP A 252 2.67 0.01 16.78
CA ASP A 252 2.56 0.83 15.57
C ASP A 252 3.03 0.04 14.33
N ILE A 253 4.17 -0.65 14.44
CA ILE A 253 4.68 -1.52 13.36
C ILE A 253 3.68 -2.63 13.03
N GLN A 254 3.08 -3.26 14.04
CA GLN A 254 2.08 -4.31 13.84
C GLN A 254 0.82 -3.77 13.15
N ALA A 255 0.35 -2.58 13.55
CA ALA A 255 -0.79 -1.93 12.91
C ALA A 255 -0.54 -1.64 11.42
N VAL A 256 0.67 -1.19 11.07
CA VAL A 256 1.07 -0.99 9.67
C VAL A 256 1.17 -2.34 8.93
N ALA A 257 1.76 -3.36 9.55
CA ALA A 257 1.90 -4.71 8.96
C ALA A 257 0.54 -5.38 8.69
N ASN A 258 -0.43 -5.20 9.58
CA ASN A 258 -1.81 -5.67 9.41
C ASN A 258 -2.45 -5.05 8.15
N VAL A 259 -2.28 -3.73 7.94
CA VAL A 259 -2.77 -3.05 6.74
C VAL A 259 -1.98 -3.50 5.50
N LEU A 260 -0.66 -3.61 5.58
CA LEU A 260 0.23 -4.05 4.50
C LEU A 260 -0.18 -5.42 3.96
N SER A 261 -0.41 -6.39 4.85
CA SER A 261 -0.82 -7.75 4.50
C SER A 261 -2.07 -7.77 3.62
N LYS A 262 -3.08 -7.00 4.04
CA LYS A 262 -4.34 -6.85 3.32
C LYS A 262 -4.13 -6.22 1.95
N VAL A 263 -3.48 -5.05 1.89
CA VAL A 263 -3.35 -4.28 0.65
C VAL A 263 -2.39 -4.94 -0.36
N ALA A 264 -1.36 -5.65 0.10
CA ALA A 264 -0.46 -6.40 -0.76
C ALA A 264 -1.18 -7.59 -1.41
N THR A 265 -1.98 -8.33 -0.64
CA THR A 265 -2.76 -9.47 -1.15
C THR A 265 -3.82 -9.02 -2.17
N ASP A 266 -4.54 -7.93 -1.87
CA ASP A 266 -5.53 -7.34 -2.78
C ASP A 266 -4.92 -6.87 -4.12
N ASN A 267 -3.62 -6.59 -4.14
CA ASN A 267 -2.94 -5.97 -5.28
C ASN A 267 -1.79 -6.82 -5.85
N LEU A 268 -1.75 -8.13 -5.60
CA LEU A 268 -0.63 -8.99 -6.03
C LEU A 268 -0.29 -8.77 -7.51
N GLY A 269 -1.25 -9.04 -8.39
CA GLY A 269 -1.04 -9.08 -9.84
C GLY A 269 -0.78 -7.73 -10.51
N ARG A 270 -0.73 -6.63 -9.74
CA ARG A 270 -0.59 -5.25 -10.28
C ARG A 270 0.53 -4.47 -9.63
N GLY A 271 0.68 -4.59 -8.31
CA GLY A 271 1.64 -3.81 -7.54
C GLY A 271 2.83 -4.61 -7.03
N VAL A 272 2.66 -5.92 -6.84
CA VAL A 272 3.64 -6.78 -6.16
C VAL A 272 4.37 -7.70 -7.13
N SER A 273 3.67 -8.55 -7.88
CA SER A 273 4.32 -9.52 -8.78
C SER A 273 5.04 -8.85 -9.96
N ASN A 274 4.57 -7.68 -10.38
CA ASN A 274 5.15 -6.92 -11.50
C ASN A 274 6.27 -5.96 -11.09
N ASN A 275 6.60 -5.86 -9.80
CA ASN A 275 7.65 -4.97 -9.32
C ASN A 275 8.63 -5.73 -8.40
N PRO A 276 9.85 -6.06 -8.88
CA PRO A 276 10.79 -6.86 -8.10
C PRO A 276 11.23 -6.18 -6.80
N VAL A 277 11.25 -4.84 -6.76
CA VAL A 277 11.63 -4.09 -5.55
C VAL A 277 10.57 -4.28 -4.47
N VAL A 278 9.29 -4.15 -4.82
CA VAL A 278 8.17 -4.41 -3.90
C VAL A 278 8.16 -5.87 -3.46
N SER A 279 8.40 -6.80 -4.38
CA SER A 279 8.48 -8.23 -4.06
C SER A 279 9.57 -8.52 -3.04
N VAL A 280 10.79 -7.99 -3.23
CA VAL A 280 11.90 -8.15 -2.27
C VAL A 280 11.57 -7.56 -0.90
N GLU A 281 10.95 -6.37 -0.88
CA GLU A 281 10.55 -5.74 0.37
C GLU A 281 9.56 -6.61 1.16
N LEU A 282 8.51 -7.10 0.50
CA LEU A 282 7.45 -7.88 1.14
C LEU A 282 7.89 -9.29 1.55
N HIS A 283 8.75 -9.95 0.76
CA HIS A 283 9.17 -11.33 1.04
C HIS A 283 10.46 -11.44 1.87
N SER A 284 11.23 -10.36 2.02
CA SER A 284 12.50 -10.42 2.74
C SER A 284 12.67 -9.31 3.76
N GLU A 285 12.58 -8.04 3.36
CA GLU A 285 12.99 -6.95 4.24
C GLU A 285 12.02 -6.75 5.40
N ILE A 286 10.71 -6.72 5.12
CA ILE A 286 9.69 -6.56 6.17
C ILE A 286 9.64 -7.77 7.09
N PRO A 287 9.60 -9.03 6.60
CA PRO A 287 9.69 -10.20 7.47
C PRO A 287 10.90 -10.18 8.41
N LYS A 288 12.10 -9.82 7.92
CA LYS A 288 13.31 -9.71 8.76
C LYS A 288 13.15 -8.70 9.90
N ILE A 289 12.53 -7.55 9.63
CA ILE A 289 12.29 -6.52 10.66
C ILE A 289 11.31 -7.02 11.71
N LEU A 290 10.22 -7.67 11.27
CA LEU A 290 9.21 -8.21 12.17
C LEU A 290 9.77 -9.37 12.99
N GLU A 291 10.60 -10.24 12.40
CA GLU A 291 11.26 -11.34 13.10
C GLU A 291 12.19 -10.81 14.19
N ALA A 292 13.03 -9.83 13.87
CA ALA A 292 13.94 -9.19 14.82
C ALA A 292 13.20 -8.51 15.99
N ARG A 293 11.93 -8.13 15.80
CA ARG A 293 11.06 -7.54 16.84
C ARG A 293 10.16 -8.57 17.53
N GLY A 294 10.21 -9.84 17.16
CA GLY A 294 9.34 -10.88 17.72
C GLY A 294 7.88 -10.77 17.31
N LEU A 295 7.59 -10.08 16.21
CA LEU A 295 6.23 -9.81 15.70
C LEU A 295 5.77 -10.83 14.65
N LEU A 296 6.66 -11.68 14.14
CA LEU A 296 6.26 -12.78 13.26
C LEU A 296 5.62 -13.91 14.05
N LYS A 297 4.51 -14.42 13.53
CA LYS A 297 3.99 -15.71 13.98
C LYS A 297 4.90 -16.82 13.48
N LYS A 298 5.42 -17.62 14.41
CA LYS A 298 5.99 -18.92 14.07
C LYS A 298 4.82 -19.87 13.88
N ASP A 299 4.72 -20.50 12.72
CA ASP A 299 3.69 -21.51 12.47
C ASP A 299 3.78 -22.60 13.55
N GLU A 300 2.80 -22.67 14.46
CA GLU A 300 2.60 -23.83 15.34
C GLU A 300 2.14 -25.08 14.55
N LEU A 301 1.94 -24.95 13.24
CA LEU A 301 1.43 -26.00 12.34
C LEU A 301 2.47 -27.03 11.88
N SER A 302 3.70 -27.03 12.40
CA SER A 302 4.72 -28.03 12.05
C SER A 302 5.05 -29.05 13.15
N SER A 303 4.26 -29.13 14.23
CA SER A 303 4.40 -30.27 15.16
C SER A 303 3.84 -31.51 14.47
N PRO A 304 4.64 -32.55 14.14
CA PRO A 304 4.10 -33.81 13.66
C PRO A 304 3.14 -34.36 14.73
N PRO A 305 2.06 -35.07 14.33
CA PRO A 305 1.16 -35.67 15.30
C PRO A 305 1.99 -36.52 16.26
N SER A 306 1.89 -36.21 17.55
CA SER A 306 2.50 -37.01 18.60
C SER A 306 2.14 -38.45 18.35
N SER A 307 3.14 -39.28 18.07
CA SER A 307 2.96 -40.71 17.97
C SER A 307 2.38 -41.20 19.29
N ASN A 308 1.08 -41.49 19.31
CA ASN A 308 0.48 -42.27 20.37
C ASN A 308 1.22 -43.61 20.36
N LYS A 309 2.06 -43.81 21.39
CA LYS A 309 2.53 -45.14 21.74
C LYS A 309 1.31 -45.90 22.26
N LEU A 310 0.90 -46.91 21.50
CA LEU A 310 0.22 -48.08 22.03
C LEU A 310 1.22 -48.89 22.87
#